data_AF-A0A1I5GUF1-F1
#
_entry.id   AF-A0A1I5GUF1-F1
#
_cell.length_a   1.000
_cell.length_b   1.000
_cell.length_c   1.000
_cell.angle_alpha   90.00
_cell.angle_beta   90.00
_cell.angle_gamma   90.00
#
_symmetry.space_group_name_H-M   'P 1'
#
loop_
_entity.id
_entity.type
_entity.pdbx_description
1 polymer ?
#
loop_
_entity_poly.entity_id
_entity_poly.type
_entity_poly.pdbx_seq_one_letter_code
_entity_poly.pdbx_strand_id
1 'polypeptide(L)' 'MFTKDEMLKIRDCLVNEVNENFKKFRRHTTEDMSSLQIIKKIDLLRNVKN' A
#
# COMPACT_ATOMS: atom_id res chain seq x y z
N MET A 1 7.36 13.75 -9.28
CA MET A 1 6.22 13.53 -8.36
C MET A 1 5.27 12.58 -9.08
N PHE A 2 4.85 11.48 -8.45
CA PHE A 2 3.88 10.57 -9.07
C PHE A 2 2.54 11.28 -9.30
N THR A 3 1.88 10.98 -10.39
CA THR A 3 0.49 11.36 -10.67
C THR A 3 -0.47 10.60 -9.75
N LYS A 4 -1.72 11.07 -9.65
CA LYS A 4 -2.76 10.40 -8.85
C LYS A 4 -2.96 8.95 -9.30
N ASP A 5 -2.97 8.70 -10.61
CA ASP A 5 -3.17 7.37 -11.17
C ASP A 5 -1.98 6.45 -10.91
N GLU A 6 -0.75 6.98 -10.98
CA GLU A 6 0.44 6.23 -10.58
C GLU A 6 0.41 5.87 -9.09
N MET A 7 -0.02 6.79 -8.21
CA MET A 7 -0.17 6.48 -6.79
C MET A 7 -1.21 5.39 -6.52
N LEU A 8 -2.32 5.37 -7.27
CA LEU A 8 -3.34 4.32 -7.14
C LEU A 8 -2.80 2.95 -7.58
N LYS A 9 -2.08 2.90 -8.71
CA LYS A 9 -1.42 1.66 -9.16
C LYS A 9 -0.40 1.15 -8.15
N ILE A 10 0.42 2.03 -7.58
CA ILE A 10 1.39 1.69 -6.54
C ILE A 10 0.66 1.11 -5.32
N ARG A 11 -0.41 1.76 -4.86
CA ARG A 11 -1.23 1.26 -3.75
C ARG A 11 -1.75 -0.14 -4.00
N ASP A 12 -2.33 -0.39 -5.16
CA ASP A 12 -2.93 -1.69 -5.48
C ASP A 12 -1.87 -2.80 -5.58
N CYS A 13 -0.69 -2.50 -6.14
CA CYS A 13 0.46 -3.42 -6.10
C CYS A 13 0.86 -3.77 -4.67
N LEU A 14 1.05 -2.77 -3.80
CA LEU A 14 1.48 -2.98 -2.42
C LEU A 14 0.44 -3.76 -1.61
N VAL A 15 -0.86 -3.50 -1.82
CA VAL A 15 -1.94 -4.24 -1.16
C VAL A 15 -1.90 -5.72 -1.57
N ASN A 16 -1.75 -5.99 -2.86
CA ASN A 16 -1.64 -7.37 -3.35
C ASN A 16 -0.43 -8.08 -2.78
N GLU A 17 0.74 -7.43 -2.78
CA GLU A 17 1.98 -8.00 -2.24
C GLU A 17 1.85 -8.35 -0.74
N VAL A 18 1.35 -7.42 0.08
CA VAL A 18 1.14 -7.65 1.53
C VAL A 18 0.17 -8.81 1.75
N ASN A 19 -0.90 -8.91 0.95
CA ASN A 19 -1.88 -9.99 1.05
C ASN A 19 -1.28 -11.35 0.67
N GLU A 20 -0.49 -11.41 -0.40
CA GLU A 20 0.18 -12.65 -0.80
C GLU A 20 1.23 -13.09 0.22
N ASN A 21 2.02 -12.14 0.76
CA ASN A 21 2.96 -12.41 1.84
C ASN A 21 2.22 -12.93 3.09
N PHE A 22 1.10 -12.31 3.47
CA PHE A 22 0.30 -12.77 4.59
C PHE A 22 -0.28 -14.16 4.38
N LYS A 23 -0.78 -14.48 3.18
CA LYS A 23 -1.26 -15.84 2.84
C LYS A 23 -0.14 -16.88 2.97
N LYS A 24 1.07 -16.55 2.52
CA LYS A 24 2.23 -17.45 2.51
C LYS A 24 2.81 -17.67 3.90
N PHE A 25 2.98 -16.61 4.68
CA PHE A 25 3.72 -16.66 5.95
C PHE A 25 2.84 -16.59 7.19
N ARG A 26 1.54 -16.29 7.04
CA ARG A 26 0.55 -16.10 8.13
C ARG A 26 0.95 -15.03 9.13
N ARG A 27 1.84 -14.11 8.75
CA ARG A 27 2.30 -12.96 9.54
C ARG A 27 2.73 -11.84 8.62
N HIS A 28 2.73 -10.61 9.13
CA HIS A 28 3.34 -9.47 8.46
C HIS A 28 4.83 -9.40 8.77
N THR A 29 5.63 -9.22 7.74
CA THR A 29 7.06 -8.92 7.83
C THR A 29 7.29 -7.42 8.08
N THR A 30 8.52 -7.04 8.40
CA THR A 30 8.90 -5.62 8.53
C THR A 30 8.71 -4.86 7.20
N GLU A 31 8.92 -5.53 6.07
CA GLU A 31 8.64 -4.97 4.75
C GLU A 31 7.13 -4.76 4.54
N ASP A 32 6.29 -5.74 4.90
CA ASP A 32 4.84 -5.58 4.82
C ASP A 32 4.34 -4.39 5.65
N MET A 33 4.91 -4.20 6.86
CA MET A 33 4.58 -3.06 7.70
C MET A 33 4.97 -1.72 7.05
N SER A 34 6.10 -1.68 6.34
CA SER A 34 6.55 -0.50 5.59
C SER A 34 5.62 -0.22 4.40
N SER A 35 5.23 -1.26 3.66
CA SER A 35 4.25 -1.18 2.57
C SER A 35 2.90 -0.67 3.06
N LEU A 36 2.41 -1.18 4.20
CA LEU A 36 1.17 -0.72 4.84
C LEU A 36 1.22 0.77 5.23
N GLN A 37 2.37 1.28 5.68
CA GLN A 37 2.54 2.71 5.95
C GLN A 37 2.44 3.55 4.68
N ILE A 38 2.99 3.08 3.57
CA ILE A 38 2.91 3.76 2.26
C ILE A 38 1.46 3.76 1.76
N ILE A 39 0.77 2.61 1.82
CA ILE A 39 -0.65 2.49 1.48
C ILE A 39 -1.48 3.51 2.27
N LYS A 40 -1.27 3.59 3.59
CA LYS A 40 -1.97 4.56 4.45
C LYS A 40 -1.69 6.01 4.04
N LYS A 41 -0.46 6.35 3.67
CA LYS A 41 -0.13 7.71 3.18
C LYS A 41 -0.86 8.03 1.87
N ILE A 42 -0.92 7.08 0.93
CA ILE A 42 -1.65 7.25 -0.33
C ILE A 42 -3.15 7.45 -0.08
N ASP A 43 -3.73 6.65 0.83
CA ASP A 43 -5.14 6.77 1.22
C ASP A 43 -5.46 8.13 1.86
N LEU A 44 -4.56 8.64 2.72
CA LEU A 44 -4.69 9.98 3.29
C LEU A 44 -4.62 11.07 2.23
N LEU A 45 -3.63 11.01 1.32
CA LEU A 45 -3.48 11.99 0.24
C LEU A 45 -4.69 12.00 -0.71
N ARG A 46 -5.35 10.85 -0.88
CA ARG A 46 -6.62 10.76 -1.62
C ARG A 46 -7.76 11.46 -0.88
N ASN A 47 -7.88 11.24 0.44
CA ASN A 47 -8.98 11.77 1.24
C ASN A 47 -8.86 13.27 1.57
N VAL A 48 -7.66 13.86 1.46
CA VAL A 48 -7.42 15.30 1.70
C VAL A 48 -7.96 16.19 0.56
N LYS A 49 -8.56 15.62 -0.50
CA LYS A 49 -9.13 16.36 -1.64
C LYS A 49 -10.64 16.19 -1.86
N ASN A 50 -11.40 15.80 -0.83
CA ASN A 50 -12.87 15.89 -0.86
C ASN A 50 -13.36 17.05 -0.01
#